data_AF-A0A7Z0WHQ0-F1
#
_entry.id   AF-A0A7Z0WHQ0-F1
#
_cell.length_a   1.000
_cell.length_b   1.000
_cell.length_c   1.000
_cell.angle_alpha   90.00
_cell.angle_beta   90.00
_cell.angle_gamma   90.00
#
_symmetry.space_group_name_H-M   'P 1'
#
loop_
_entity.id
_entity.type
_entity.pdbx_description
1 polymer ?
#
loop_
_entity_poly.entity_id
_entity_poly.type
_entity_poly.pdbx_seq_one_letter_code
_entity_poly.pdbx_strand_id
1 'polypeptide(L)' 'MDELSDCLDLVAETLRRHPDQREGQAYVNAARMMWPGLLDDIPPECDPFTVDRRLPAFLDWLAQAHP' A
#
# COMPACT_ATOMS: atom_id res chain seq x y z
N MET A 1 -14.82 4.98 10.44
CA MET A 1 -14.11 3.77 10.01
C MET A 1 -12.84 4.30 9.37
N ASP A 2 -11.69 3.85 9.83
CA ASP A 2 -10.39 4.37 9.42
C ASP A 2 -10.05 3.73 8.05
N GLU A 3 -9.98 4.55 6.99
CA GLU A 3 -9.74 4.05 5.62
C GLU A 3 -8.38 3.34 5.51
N LEU A 4 -7.42 3.73 6.36
CA LEU A 4 -6.13 3.05 6.46
C LEU A 4 -6.31 1.64 7.03
N SER A 5 -7.14 1.47 8.06
CA SER A 5 -7.46 0.15 8.62
C SER A 5 -8.10 -0.77 7.58
N ASP A 6 -9.06 -0.26 6.81
CA ASP A 6 -9.71 -1.03 5.74
C ASP A 6 -8.70 -1.43 4.64
N CYS A 7 -7.73 -0.54 4.33
CA CYS A 7 -6.64 -0.84 3.41
C CYS A 7 -5.73 -1.97 3.95
N LEU A 8 -5.39 -1.97 5.24
CA LEU A 8 -4.54 -3.00 5.84
C LEU A 8 -5.22 -4.38 5.83
N ASP A 9 -6.53 -4.43 6.05
CA ASP A 9 -7.31 -5.66 5.94
C ASP A 9 -7.28 -6.23 4.51
N LEU A 10 -7.36 -5.37 3.49
CA LEU A 10 -7.21 -5.76 2.09
C LEU A 10 -5.80 -6.28 1.76
N VAL A 11 -4.76 -5.74 2.39
CA VAL A 11 -3.38 -6.26 2.25
C VAL A 11 -3.29 -7.67 2.81
N ALA A 12 -3.82 -7.88 4.02
CA ALA A 12 -3.82 -9.19 4.66
C ALA A 12 -4.59 -10.23 3.82
N GLU A 13 -5.72 -9.85 3.21
CA GLU A 13 -6.45 -10.69 2.26
C GLU A 13 -5.61 -11.01 1.02
N THR A 14 -4.95 -10.00 0.46
CA THR A 14 -4.13 -10.13 -0.77
C THR A 14 -2.97 -11.08 -0.55
N LEU A 15 -2.22 -10.92 0.53
CA LEU A 15 -1.09 -11.80 0.88
C LEU A 15 -1.54 -13.23 1.18
N ARG A 16 -2.75 -13.41 1.75
CA ARG A 16 -3.30 -14.75 1.98
C ARG A 16 -3.64 -15.48 0.68
N ARG A 17 -4.17 -14.76 -0.32
CA ARG A 17 -4.51 -15.31 -1.65
C ARG A 17 -3.29 -15.48 -2.54
N HIS A 18 -2.28 -14.63 -2.36
CA HIS A 18 -1.07 -14.58 -3.17
C HIS A 18 0.17 -14.55 -2.27
N PRO A 19 0.53 -15.68 -1.62
CA PRO A 19 1.63 -15.73 -0.65
C PRO A 19 3.01 -15.46 -1.28
N ASP A 20 3.15 -15.68 -2.60
CA ASP A 20 4.38 -15.39 -3.34
C ASP A 20 4.52 -13.91 -3.72
N GLN A 21 3.48 -13.10 -3.48
CA GLN A 21 3.51 -11.68 -3.79
C GLN A 21 4.40 -10.94 -2.80
N ARG A 22 5.25 -10.05 -3.33
CA ARG A 22 6.09 -9.17 -2.52
C ARG A 22 5.23 -8.25 -1.66
N GLU A 23 5.70 -7.98 -0.45
CA GLU A 23 4.94 -7.23 0.54
C GLU A 23 4.62 -5.82 0.03
N GLY A 24 5.62 -5.08 -0.46
CA GLY A 24 5.42 -3.73 -1.00
C GLY A 24 4.46 -3.70 -2.20
N GLN A 25 4.44 -4.76 -3.01
CA GLN A 25 3.49 -4.92 -4.10
C GLN A 25 2.06 -5.15 -3.59
N ALA A 26 1.86 -5.91 -2.51
CA ALA A 26 0.55 -6.13 -1.90
C ALA A 26 -0.04 -4.84 -1.33
N TYR A 27 0.77 -4.04 -0.63
CA TYR A 27 0.35 -2.74 -0.11
C TYR A 27 -0.12 -1.79 -1.22
N VAL A 28 0.67 -1.66 -2.28
CA VAL A 28 0.32 -0.80 -3.42
C VAL A 28 -0.94 -1.29 -4.12
N ASN A 29 -1.11 -2.61 -4.30
CA ASN A 29 -2.30 -3.16 -4.95
C ASN A 29 -3.57 -2.92 -4.11
N ALA A 30 -3.51 -3.09 -2.78
CA ALA A 30 -4.63 -2.80 -1.90
C ALA A 30 -4.96 -1.30 -1.89
N ALA A 31 -3.95 -0.44 -1.79
CA ALA A 31 -4.14 1.01 -1.78
C ALA A 31 -4.76 1.50 -3.11
N ARG A 32 -4.41 0.90 -4.26
CA ARG A 32 -5.06 1.18 -5.55
C ARG A 32 -6.53 0.80 -5.62
N MET A 33 -6.95 -0.23 -4.89
CA MET A 33 -8.36 -0.63 -4.84
C MET A 33 -9.19 0.38 -4.04
N MET A 34 -8.62 0.93 -2.98
CA MET A 34 -9.25 1.93 -2.12
C MET A 34 -9.25 3.32 -2.75
N TRP A 35 -8.12 3.74 -3.32
CA TRP A 35 -7.93 5.08 -3.88
C TRP A 35 -7.45 5.01 -5.34
N PRO A 36 -8.40 4.96 -6.30
CA PRO A 36 -8.07 5.00 -7.73
C PRO A 36 -7.32 6.29 -8.09
N GLY A 37 -6.10 6.17 -8.60
CA GLY A 37 -5.22 7.30 -8.96
C GLY A 37 -4.03 7.50 -8.01
N LEU A 38 -4.04 6.85 -6.84
CA LEU A 38 -2.97 6.98 -5.82
C LEU A 38 -1.56 6.77 -6.38
N LEU A 39 -1.39 5.85 -7.34
CA LEU A 39 -0.08 5.56 -7.96
C LEU A 39 0.56 6.77 -8.61
N ASP A 40 -0.24 7.68 -9.15
CA ASP A 40 0.26 8.86 -9.85
C ASP A 40 0.88 9.87 -8.86
N ASP A 41 0.52 9.75 -7.58
CA ASP A 41 0.93 10.65 -6.51
C ASP A 41 2.00 10.06 -5.57
N ILE A 42 2.37 8.78 -5.71
CA ILE A 42 3.39 8.16 -4.84
C ILE A 42 4.75 8.81 -5.12
N PRO A 43 5.39 9.46 -4.12
CA PRO A 43 6.74 9.99 -4.29
C PRO A 43 7.73 8.85 -4.63
N PRO A 44 8.71 9.06 -5.52
CA PRO A 44 9.66 8.01 -5.90
C PRO A 44 10.43 7.41 -4.71
N GLU A 45 10.66 8.17 -3.65
CA GLU A 45 11.29 7.73 -2.40
C GLU A 45 10.38 6.85 -1.53
N CYS A 46 9.07 6.88 -1.78
CA CYS A 46 8.05 6.13 -1.06
C CYS A 46 7.59 4.89 -1.83
N ASP A 47 7.96 4.68 -3.10
CA ASP A 47 7.50 3.54 -3.90
C ASP A 47 7.97 2.18 -3.36
N PRO A 48 7.08 1.37 -2.73
CA PRO A 48 7.44 0.05 -2.23
C PRO A 48 7.15 -1.05 -3.27
N PHE A 49 6.46 -0.73 -4.39
CA PHE A 49 6.19 -1.67 -5.47
C PHE A 49 7.49 -2.05 -6.17
N THR A 50 8.34 -1.05 -6.44
CA THR A 50 9.65 -1.29 -7.04
C THR A 50 10.67 -1.72 -5.98
N VAL A 51 10.65 -1.11 -4.80
CA VAL A 51 11.66 -1.34 -3.74
C VAL A 51 11.02 -1.59 -2.38
N ASP A 52 10.78 -2.86 -2.03
CA ASP A 52 10.09 -3.27 -0.80
C ASP A 52 10.61 -2.61 0.49
N ARG A 53 11.92 -2.35 0.61
CA ARG A 53 12.49 -1.69 1.81
C ARG A 53 11.94 -0.27 2.07
N ARG A 54 11.25 0.33 1.09
CA ARG A 54 10.59 1.63 1.20
C ARG A 54 9.19 1.55 1.80
N LEU A 55 8.69 0.34 2.08
CA LEU A 55 7.37 0.13 2.68
C LEU A 55 7.12 1.00 3.93
N PRO A 56 8.07 1.19 4.87
CA PRO A 56 7.83 2.10 6.00
C PRO A 56 7.53 3.54 5.55
N ALA A 57 8.31 4.08 4.59
CA ALA A 57 8.09 5.42 4.06
C ALA A 57 6.76 5.53 3.29
N PHE A 58 6.36 4.46 2.59
CA PHE A 58 5.05 4.37 1.95
C PHE A 58 3.92 4.47 2.97
N LEU A 59 3.99 3.70 4.07
CA LEU A 59 2.96 3.69 5.10
C LEU A 59 2.85 5.04 5.82
N ASP A 60 3.98 5.66 6.14
CA ASP A 60 4.01 6.99 6.73
C ASP A 60 3.39 8.04 5.80
N TRP A 61 3.67 7.95 4.50
CA TRP A 61 3.06 8.82 3.49
C TRP A 61 1.55 8.56 3.35
N LEU A 62 1.14 7.29 3.30
CA LEU A 62 -0.26 6.89 3.16
C LEU A 62 -1.10 7.38 4.36
N ALA A 63 -0.58 7.23 5.58
CA ALA A 63 -1.25 7.71 6.80
C ALA A 63 -1.36 9.24 6.86
N GLN A 64 -0.45 9.98 6.22
CA GLN A 64 -0.55 11.44 6.11
C GLN A 64 -1.54 11.89 5.03
N ALA A 65 -1.60 11.15 3.91
CA ALA A 65 -2.51 11.45 2.81
C ALA A 65 -3.97 11.03 3.12
N HIS A 66 -4.16 9.98 3.93
CA HIS A 66 -5.44 9.36 4.24
C HIS A 66 -5.57 9.00 5.74
N PRO A 67 -5.87 9.99 6.61
CA PRO A 67 -5.97 9.81 8.06
C PRO A 67 -7.34 9.33 8.56
#